data_AF-A0A950W1L1-F1
#
_entry.id   AF-A0A950W1L1-F1
#
_cell.length_a   1.000
_cell.length_b   1.000
_cell.length_c   1.000
_cell.angle_alpha   90.00
_cell.angle_beta   90.00
_cell.angle_gamma   90.00
#
_symmetry.space_group_name_H-M   'P 1'
#
loop_
_entity.id
_entity.type
_entity.pdbx_description
1 polymer ?
#
loop_
_entity_poly.entity_id
_entity_poly.type
_entity_poly.pdbx_seq_one_letter_code
_entity_poly.pdbx_strand_id
1 'polypeptide(L)'
;MGQDYVGTGHVFLGVLGETDGIAALALGNLGFQAEEVAMRLKRLDGVDEDRAEGAASLSRPAKMAIECSLQEARVLGCSHADTNHVVLGLLRAAQTYPGVKCAFGSDVGFEDRLRIRNEILRLSPRPPKRA
;
A
#
# COMPACT_ATOMS: atom_id res chain seq x y z
N MET A 1 0.54 2.43 -23.44
CA MET A 1 0.03 2.54 -22.06
C MET A 1 -1.26 1.75 -22.04
N GLY A 2 -1.19 0.49 -21.63
CA GLY A 2 -2.29 -0.46 -21.74
C GLY A 2 -1.96 -1.64 -20.86
N GLN A 3 -2.01 -1.42 -19.55
CA GLN A 3 -2.19 -2.51 -18.61
C GLN A 3 -3.68 -2.47 -18.29
N ASP A 4 -4.44 -3.43 -18.81
CA ASP A 4 -5.88 -3.54 -18.51
C ASP A 4 -6.12 -4.08 -17.09
N TYR A 5 -5.14 -3.95 -16.19
CA TYR A 5 -5.20 -4.44 -14.82
C TYR A 5 -4.54 -3.48 -13.84
N VAL A 6 -5.05 -3.46 -12.61
CA VAL A 6 -4.53 -2.63 -11.50
C VAL A 6 -3.79 -3.53 -10.51
N GLY A 7 -2.47 -3.42 -10.50
CA GLY A 7 -1.58 -4.14 -9.57
C GLY A 7 -1.38 -3.42 -8.22
N THR A 8 -0.66 -4.05 -7.28
CA THR A 8 -0.34 -3.43 -5.98
C THR A 8 0.55 -2.20 -6.13
N GLY A 9 1.40 -2.15 -7.16
CA GLY A 9 2.19 -0.97 -7.51
C GLY A 9 1.33 0.23 -7.89
N HIS A 10 0.28 0.01 -8.69
CA HIS A 10 -0.67 1.07 -9.07
C HIS A 10 -1.42 1.63 -7.87
N VAL A 11 -1.86 0.74 -6.96
CA VAL A 11 -2.52 1.17 -5.71
C VAL A 11 -1.58 2.02 -4.86
N PHE A 12 -0.32 1.61 -4.72
CA PHE A 12 0.65 2.36 -3.94
C PHE A 12 1.05 3.69 -4.57
N LEU A 13 1.17 3.74 -5.90
CA LEU A 13 1.38 5.00 -6.62
C LEU A 13 0.22 5.96 -6.44
N GLY A 14 -1.01 5.45 -6.40
CA GLY A 14 -2.19 6.25 -6.05
C GLY A 14 -2.03 6.90 -4.67
N VAL A 15 -1.56 6.14 -3.68
CA VAL A 15 -1.32 6.66 -2.33
C VAL A 15 -0.18 7.68 -2.29
N LEU A 16 0.92 7.44 -3.01
CA LEU A 16 2.04 8.39 -3.10
C LEU A 16 1.68 9.68 -3.84
N GLY A 17 0.69 9.63 -4.73
CA GLY A 17 0.15 10.80 -5.41
C GLY A 17 -0.63 11.73 -4.47
N GLU A 18 -1.07 11.27 -3.30
CA GLU A 18 -1.66 12.12 -2.27
C GLU A 18 -0.57 12.77 -1.43
N THR A 19 -0.25 14.04 -1.69
CA THR A 19 0.85 14.74 -1.00
C THR A 19 0.54 15.13 0.45
N ASP A 20 -0.74 15.30 0.80
CA ASP A 20 -1.18 15.77 2.13
C ASP A 20 -1.68 14.64 3.06
N GLY A 21 -1.61 13.38 2.61
CA GLY A 21 -2.08 12.24 3.39
C GLY A 21 -1.10 11.80 4.48
N ILE A 22 -1.63 11.23 5.58
CA ILE A 22 -0.81 10.61 6.66
C ILE A 22 0.13 9.54 6.09
N ALA A 23 -0.32 8.80 5.08
CA ALA A 23 0.50 7.81 4.38
C ALA A 23 1.74 8.44 3.72
N ALA A 24 1.55 9.50 2.93
CA ALA A 24 2.65 10.17 2.25
C ALA A 24 3.59 10.86 3.24
N LEU A 25 3.05 11.45 4.32
CA LEU A 25 3.87 12.03 5.39
C LEU A 25 4.72 10.97 6.10
N ALA A 26 4.13 9.81 6.44
CA ALA A 26 4.85 8.71 7.09
C ALA A 26 5.96 8.14 6.20
N LEU A 27 5.66 7.95 4.90
CA LEU A 27 6.62 7.46 3.92
C LEU A 27 7.73 8.49 3.68
N GLY A 28 7.40 9.77 3.57
CA GLY A 28 8.36 10.86 3.46
C GLY A 28 9.30 10.96 4.67
N ASN A 29 8.78 10.82 5.89
CA ASN A 29 9.59 10.81 7.12
C ASN A 29 10.60 9.66 7.16
N LEU A 30 10.28 8.54 6.50
CA LEU A 30 11.15 7.38 6.39
C LEU A 30 12.07 7.43 5.15
N GLY A 31 12.03 8.53 4.40
CA GLY A 31 12.89 8.75 3.23
C GLY A 31 12.37 8.12 1.93
N PHE A 32 11.13 7.63 1.89
CA PHE A 32 10.52 7.15 0.65
C PHE A 32 10.08 8.36 -0.19
N GLN A 33 10.83 8.64 -1.26
CA GLN A 33 10.48 9.67 -2.24
C GLN A 33 9.56 9.08 -3.31
N ALA A 34 8.45 9.76 -3.61
CA ALA A 34 7.43 9.28 -4.54
C ALA A 34 8.01 8.97 -5.93
N GLU A 35 8.90 9.81 -6.43
CA GLU A 35 9.57 9.67 -7.73
C GLU A 35 10.46 8.43 -7.77
N GLU A 36 11.19 8.16 -6.68
CA GLU A 36 12.09 7.02 -6.59
C GLU A 36 11.30 5.70 -6.55
N VAL A 37 10.24 5.65 -5.74
CA VAL A 37 9.34 4.50 -5.72
C VAL A 37 8.67 4.33 -7.08
N ALA A 38 8.18 5.39 -7.72
CA ALA A 38 7.57 5.31 -9.04
C ALA A 38 8.53 4.78 -10.11
N MET A 39 9.79 5.22 -10.10
CA MET A 39 10.82 4.66 -10.98
C MET A 39 11.11 3.19 -10.67
N ARG A 40 11.15 2.80 -9.39
CA ARG A 40 11.33 1.40 -8.98
C ARG A 40 10.16 0.56 -9.48
N LEU A 41 8.93 0.98 -9.23
CA LEU A 41 7.71 0.28 -9.62
C LEU A 41 7.57 0.10 -11.13
N LYS A 42 7.86 1.12 -11.93
CA LYS A 42 7.89 1.00 -13.39
C LYS A 42 8.88 -0.05 -13.89
N ARG A 43 9.98 -0.32 -13.14
CA ARG A 43 10.90 -1.43 -13.44
C ARG A 43 10.36 -2.79 -12.99
N LEU A 44 9.45 -2.81 -12.00
CA LEU A 44 8.86 -4.03 -11.45
C LEU A 44 7.57 -4.45 -12.17
N ASP A 45 6.84 -3.52 -12.78
CA ASP A 45 5.63 -3.73 -13.59
C ASP A 45 5.84 -4.69 -14.79
N GLY A 46 7.08 -5.09 -15.08
CA GLY A 46 7.38 -6.17 -16.02
C GLY A 46 7.32 -7.59 -15.42
N VAL A 47 7.05 -7.73 -14.12
CA VAL A 47 7.13 -8.99 -13.35
C VAL A 47 5.93 -9.16 -12.41
N ASP A 48 4.73 -8.75 -12.83
CA ASP A 48 3.49 -9.24 -12.22
C ASP A 48 3.11 -10.55 -12.91
N GLU A 49 3.53 -11.69 -12.35
CA GLU A 49 3.24 -13.03 -12.90
C GLU A 49 1.77 -13.45 -12.72
N ASP A 50 0.96 -12.70 -11.96
CA ASP A 50 -0.48 -12.92 -11.81
C ASP A 50 -1.26 -11.99 -12.75
N ARG A 51 -1.27 -12.33 -14.04
CA ARG A 51 -2.07 -11.65 -15.06
C ARG A 51 -3.55 -11.71 -14.66
N ALA A 52 -4.14 -10.55 -14.36
CA ALA A 52 -5.55 -10.46 -14.02
C ALA A 52 -6.41 -11.02 -15.16
N GLU A 53 -7.36 -11.91 -14.85
CA GLU A 53 -8.33 -12.39 -15.82
C GLU A 53 -9.33 -11.25 -16.12
N GLY A 54 -9.19 -10.63 -17.30
CA GLY A 54 -10.15 -9.67 -17.84
C GLY A 54 -9.75 -8.19 -17.74
N ALA A 55 -10.25 -7.40 -18.68
CA ALA A 55 -10.02 -5.97 -18.75
C ALA A 55 -10.67 -5.23 -17.57
N ALA A 56 -9.89 -4.37 -16.91
CA ALA A 56 -10.20 -3.61 -15.68
C ALA A 56 -10.25 -4.42 -14.37
N SER A 57 -9.63 -5.60 -14.31
CA SER A 57 -9.57 -6.40 -13.07
C SER A 57 -8.40 -5.99 -12.17
N LEU A 58 -8.65 -5.87 -10.86
CA LEU A 58 -7.58 -5.80 -9.85
C LEU A 58 -6.81 -7.12 -9.84
N SER A 59 -5.47 -7.07 -9.73
CA SER A 59 -4.71 -8.30 -9.48
C SER A 59 -5.15 -8.93 -8.15
N ARG A 60 -5.03 -10.26 -7.99
CA ARG A 60 -5.39 -10.94 -6.73
C ARG A 60 -4.71 -10.29 -5.51
N PRO A 61 -3.42 -9.93 -5.57
CA PRO A 61 -2.75 -9.21 -4.48
C PRO A 61 -3.30 -7.80 -4.27
N ALA A 62 -3.66 -7.07 -5.33
CA ALA A 62 -4.25 -5.74 -5.22
C ALA A 62 -5.63 -5.77 -4.57
N LYS A 63 -6.49 -6.71 -4.97
CA LYS A 63 -7.80 -6.92 -4.35
C LYS A 63 -7.66 -7.23 -2.85
N MET A 64 -6.73 -8.11 -2.50
CA MET A 64 -6.50 -8.45 -1.10
C MET A 64 -5.90 -7.28 -0.29
N ALA A 65 -5.06 -6.44 -0.90
CA ALA A 65 -4.56 -5.23 -0.24
C ALA A 65 -5.70 -4.26 0.14
N ILE A 66 -6.71 -4.10 -0.74
CA ILE A 66 -7.90 -3.30 -0.46
C ILE A 66 -8.77 -3.93 0.64
N GLU A 67 -8.97 -5.25 0.60
CA GLU A 67 -9.70 -5.94 1.67
C GLU A 67 -8.98 -5.81 3.02
N CYS A 68 -7.65 -5.92 3.02
CA CYS A 68 -6.83 -5.70 4.21
C CYS A 68 -6.88 -4.26 4.71
N SER A 69 -6.93 -3.26 3.81
CA SER A 69 -7.01 -1.86 4.24
C SER A 69 -8.33 -1.55 4.94
N LEU A 70 -9.44 -2.10 4.44
CA LEU A 70 -10.75 -1.99 5.11
C LEU A 70 -10.73 -2.67 6.48
N GLN A 71 -10.07 -3.83 6.59
CA GLN A 71 -9.92 -4.53 7.86
C GLN A 71 -9.06 -3.74 8.86
N GLU A 72 -7.95 -3.15 8.42
CA GLU A 72 -7.09 -2.31 9.27
C GLU A 72 -7.84 -1.07 9.77
N ALA A 73 -8.64 -0.40 8.91
CA ALA A 73 -9.50 0.70 9.33
C ALA A 73 -10.47 0.27 10.44
N ARG A 74 -11.11 -0.90 10.29
CA ARG A 74 -12.00 -1.45 11.32
C ARG A 74 -11.28 -1.78 12.62
N VAL A 75 -10.09 -2.39 12.54
CA VAL A 75 -9.26 -2.72 13.71
C VAL A 75 -8.83 -1.47 14.47
N LEU A 76 -8.57 -0.37 13.76
CA LEU A 76 -8.25 0.93 14.35
C LEU A 76 -9.48 1.71 14.85
N GLY A 77 -10.69 1.18 14.62
CA GLY A 77 -11.95 1.83 15.02
C GLY A 77 -12.38 2.96 14.08
N CYS A 78 -11.80 3.05 12.89
CA CYS A 78 -12.14 4.03 11.86
C CYS A 78 -13.37 3.55 11.07
N SER A 79 -14.31 4.47 10.81
CA SER A 79 -15.51 4.19 10.00
C SER A 79 -15.26 4.23 8.50
N HIS A 80 -14.14 4.83 8.07
CA HIS A 80 -13.72 4.96 6.67
C HIS A 80 -12.24 4.57 6.54
N ALA A 81 -11.86 4.07 5.37
CA ALA A 81 -10.48 3.73 5.07
C ALA A 81 -9.81 4.87 4.29
N ASP A 82 -8.95 5.62 4.98
CA ASP A 82 -8.05 6.61 4.39
C ASP A 82 -6.76 5.98 3.82
N THR A 83 -5.91 6.79 3.18
CA THR A 83 -4.67 6.34 2.51
C THR A 83 -3.68 5.62 3.43
N ASN A 84 -3.64 5.96 4.71
CA ASN A 84 -2.81 5.23 5.69
C ASN A 84 -3.26 3.77 5.86
N HIS A 85 -4.56 3.51 5.83
CA HIS A 85 -5.08 2.14 5.89
C HIS A 85 -4.75 1.36 4.62
N VAL A 86 -4.75 2.03 3.46
CA VAL A 86 -4.33 1.43 2.19
C VAL A 86 -2.87 0.97 2.26
N VAL A 87 -1.97 1.78 2.81
CA VAL A 87 -0.57 1.38 3.04
C VAL A 87 -0.47 0.19 4.00
N LEU A 88 -1.19 0.21 5.12
CA LEU A 88 -1.21 -0.92 6.05
C LEU A 88 -1.76 -2.20 5.40
N GLY A 89 -2.79 -2.07 4.57
CA GLY A 89 -3.36 -3.15 3.78
C GLY A 89 -2.36 -3.74 2.78
N LEU A 90 -1.62 -2.90 2.07
CA LEU A 90 -0.54 -3.30 1.16
C LEU A 90 0.57 -4.04 1.91
N LEU A 91 1.02 -3.53 3.07
CA LEU A 91 2.03 -4.18 3.91
C LEU A 91 1.58 -5.54 4.45
N ARG A 92 0.27 -5.74 4.63
CA ARG A 92 -0.31 -7.02 5.05
C ARG A 92 -0.45 -8.00 3.89
N ALA A 93 -0.95 -7.55 2.74
CA ALA A 93 -1.01 -8.36 1.53
C ALA A 93 0.39 -8.85 1.12
N ALA A 94 1.42 -8.03 1.34
CA ALA A 94 2.82 -8.38 1.12
C ALA A 94 3.32 -9.57 1.94
N GLN A 95 2.79 -9.77 3.14
CA GLN A 95 3.18 -10.89 4.00
C GLN A 95 2.57 -12.20 3.52
N THR A 96 1.39 -12.12 2.92
CA THR A 96 0.63 -13.29 2.47
C THR A 96 1.06 -13.77 1.08
N TYR A 97 1.56 -12.87 0.23
CA TYR A 97 2.08 -13.21 -1.11
C TYR A 97 3.59 -12.99 -1.21
N PRO A 98 4.44 -13.87 -0.62
CA PRO A 98 5.89 -13.82 -0.78
C PRO A 98 6.25 -14.15 -2.23
N GLY A 99 6.48 -13.12 -3.05
CA GLY A 99 6.75 -13.24 -4.49
C GLY A 99 6.10 -12.12 -5.30
N VAL A 100 5.01 -11.55 -4.79
CA VAL A 100 4.49 -10.28 -5.30
C VAL A 100 5.48 -9.23 -4.87
N LYS A 101 6.15 -8.61 -5.84
CA LYS A 101 6.99 -7.45 -5.59
C LYS A 101 6.06 -6.35 -5.10
N CYS A 102 5.92 -6.27 -3.79
CA CYS A 102 5.09 -5.27 -3.17
C CYS A 102 5.67 -3.93 -3.54
N ALA A 103 4.83 -2.90 -3.56
CA ALA A 103 5.22 -1.63 -4.13
C ALA A 103 6.41 -0.94 -3.44
N PHE A 104 6.78 -1.48 -2.28
CA PHE A 104 7.94 -1.17 -1.48
C PHE A 104 9.26 -1.79 -2.03
N GLY A 105 9.19 -2.83 -2.87
CA GLY A 105 10.31 -3.57 -3.45
C GLY A 105 10.52 -4.94 -2.80
N SER A 106 11.29 -5.82 -3.45
CA SER A 106 11.75 -7.10 -2.90
C SER A 106 12.58 -6.93 -1.61
N ASP A 107 13.16 -5.73 -1.43
CA ASP A 107 14.14 -5.39 -0.38
C ASP A 107 13.54 -4.71 0.84
N VAL A 108 12.23 -4.42 0.86
CA VAL A 108 11.60 -3.87 2.07
C VAL A 108 11.39 -5.00 3.05
N GLY A 109 12.45 -5.19 3.84
CA GLY A 109 12.54 -6.19 4.89
C GLY A 109 11.41 -6.04 5.89
N PHE A 110 11.27 -7.06 6.73
CA PHE A 110 10.30 -7.05 7.82
C PHE A 110 10.41 -5.79 8.70
N GLU A 111 11.63 -5.30 8.89
CA GLU A 111 11.92 -4.11 9.71
C GLU A 111 11.34 -2.83 9.11
N ASP A 112 11.51 -2.58 7.80
CA ASP A 112 10.96 -1.40 7.15
C ASP A 112 9.43 -1.40 7.19
N ARG A 113 8.80 -2.57 7.04
CA ARG A 113 7.33 -2.69 7.17
C ARG A 113 6.87 -2.30 8.57
N LEU A 114 7.60 -2.72 9.59
CA LEU A 114 7.31 -2.33 10.98
C LEU A 114 7.53 -0.84 11.20
N ARG A 115 8.60 -0.26 10.63
CA ARG A 115 8.88 1.18 10.71
C ARG A 115 7.77 2.00 10.07
N ILE A 116 7.34 1.66 8.85
CA ILE A 116 6.23 2.33 8.15
C ILE A 116 4.94 2.23 8.96
N ARG A 117 4.60 1.03 9.46
CA ARG A 117 3.42 0.84 10.31
C ARG A 117 3.49 1.71 11.56
N ASN A 118 4.62 1.71 12.27
CA ASN A 118 4.76 2.47 13.51
C ASN A 118 4.70 3.98 13.27
N GLU A 119 5.29 4.47 12.18
CA GLU A 119 5.23 5.89 11.81
C GLU A 119 3.80 6.31 11.44
N ILE A 120 3.09 5.49 10.67
CA ILE A 120 1.66 5.71 10.37
C ILE A 120 0.84 5.76 11.66
N LEU A 121 1.03 4.83 12.58
CA LEU A 121 0.27 4.79 13.84
C LEU A 121 0.63 5.96 14.77
N ARG A 122 1.84 6.50 14.65
CA ARG A 122 2.27 7.69 15.38
C ARG A 122 1.61 8.96 14.84
N LEU A 123 1.49 9.07 13.52
CA LEU A 123 0.93 10.23 12.82
C LEU A 123 -0.60 10.19 12.75
N SER A 124 -1.20 9.01 12.77
CA SER A 124 -2.65 8.83 12.75
C SER A 124 -3.23 9.05 14.15
N PRO A 125 -3.99 10.14 14.39
CA PRO A 125 -4.73 10.27 15.64
C PRO A 125 -5.74 9.12 15.71
N ARG A 126 -5.75 8.37 16.82
CA ARG A 126 -6.83 7.41 17.05
C ARG A 126 -8.15 8.16 17.07
N PRO A 127 -9.19 7.68 16.36
CA PRO A 127 -10.52 8.26 16.52
C PRO A 127 -10.90 8.20 18.01
N PRO A 128 -11.53 9.25 18.55
CA PRO A 128 -11.99 9.21 19.94
C PRO A 128 -12.87 7.98 20.11
N LYS A 129 -12.60 7.17 21.15
CA LYS A 129 -13.48 6.07 21.54
C LYS A 129 -14.87 6.67 21.68
N ARG A 130 -15.81 6.29 20.80
CA ARG A 130 -17.22 6.61 21.01
C ARG A 130 -17.58 6.00 22.37
N ALA A 131 -17.85 6.87 23.34
CA ALA A 131 -18.38 6.51 24.65
C ALA A 131 -19.77 5.89 24.51
#